data_AF-A0A935NJA3-F1
#
_entry.id   AF-A0A935NJA3-F1
#
_cell.length_a   1.000
_cell.length_b   1.000
_cell.length_c   1.000
_cell.angle_alpha   90.00
_cell.angle_beta   90.00
_cell.angle_gamma   90.00
#
_symmetry.space_group_name_H-M   'P 1'
#
loop_
_entity.id
_entity.type
_entity.pdbx_description
1 polymer ?
#
loop_
_entity_poly.entity_id
_entity_poly.type
_entity_poly.pdbx_seq_one_letter_code
_entity_poly.pdbx_strand_id
1 'polypeptide(L)'
;MATVYILKSKPTNRTIRIEYEGGYLMAIKMLFKERLSEDKYRSTLALIPYCETDLPNLAAASNGIEIEKEQPREAKTTPEKIALFCLFYKKHTTVNYVATQAEPGMIRNVTIDEKLLDAYFTTDHFYIKNNYSITNYVRHFNLVQNYAYGNAKQRNKYPNTYKPEFTKTLSPNQFNAYCQHLINLGLKPRKNRLGDIIDFD
;
A
#
# COMPACT_ATOMS: atom_id res chain seq x y z
N MET A 1 11.76 3.37 -4.69
CA MET A 1 10.93 2.81 -3.59
C MET A 1 11.64 1.59 -3.09
N ALA A 2 11.90 1.51 -1.78
CA ALA A 2 12.56 0.36 -1.19
C ALA A 2 11.59 -0.83 -1.10
N THR A 3 12.09 -2.03 -1.43
CA THR A 3 11.36 -3.29 -1.27
C THR A 3 11.92 -4.02 -0.06
N VAL A 4 11.06 -4.45 0.86
CA VAL A 4 11.50 -5.15 2.06
C VAL A 4 11.03 -6.60 2.02
N TYR A 5 11.92 -7.51 2.43
CA TYR A 5 11.65 -8.93 2.59
C TYR A 5 11.99 -9.38 4.00
N ILE A 6 11.24 -10.36 4.49
CA ILE A 6 11.48 -11.07 5.74
C ILE A 6 11.86 -12.51 5.39
N LEU A 7 13.09 -12.88 5.73
CA LEU A 7 13.57 -14.25 5.68
C LEU A 7 13.31 -14.91 7.04
N LYS A 8 12.55 -16.00 7.04
CA LYS A 8 12.26 -16.80 8.24
C LYS A 8 12.91 -18.18 8.09
N SER A 9 13.75 -18.55 9.05
CA SER A 9 14.34 -19.90 9.09
C SER A 9 13.58 -20.76 10.10
N LYS A 10 12.84 -21.77 9.61
CA LYS A 10 12.07 -22.72 10.45
C LYS A 10 12.93 -23.44 11.52
N PRO A 11 14.12 -23.98 11.20
CA PRO A 11 14.91 -24.76 12.15
C PRO A 11 15.51 -23.92 13.28
N THR A 12 15.68 -22.60 13.06
CA THR A 12 16.46 -21.75 13.97
C THR A 12 15.66 -20.59 14.55
N ASN A 13 14.39 -20.44 14.18
CA ASN A 13 13.49 -19.36 14.60
C ASN A 13 14.14 -17.96 14.45
N ARG A 14 14.90 -17.79 13.36
CA ARG A 14 15.60 -16.55 13.01
C ARG A 14 14.75 -15.74 12.05
N THR A 15 14.71 -14.44 12.27
CA THR A 15 14.05 -13.49 11.37
C THR A 15 15.08 -12.48 10.89
N ILE A 16 15.29 -12.41 9.58
CA ILE A 16 16.18 -11.44 8.95
C ILE A 16 15.32 -10.57 8.04
N ARG A 17 15.30 -9.27 8.30
CA ARG A 17 14.64 -8.28 7.46
C ARG A 17 15.70 -7.66 6.55
N ILE A 18 15.48 -7.72 5.25
CA ILE A 18 16.38 -7.19 4.23
C ILE A 18 15.64 -6.18 3.37
N GLU A 19 16.31 -5.07 3.07
CA GLU A 19 15.74 -3.95 2.33
C GLU A 19 16.57 -3.70 1.08
N TYR A 20 15.89 -3.64 -0.07
CA TYR A 20 16.49 -3.36 -1.38
C TYR A 20 16.02 -2.00 -1.89
N GLU A 21 16.91 -1.23 -2.49
CA GLU A 21 16.58 -0.02 -3.24
C GLU A 21 17.22 -0.09 -4.62
N GLY A 22 16.44 0.14 -5.67
CA GLY A 22 16.93 0.01 -7.04
C GLY A 22 17.41 -1.41 -7.41
N GLY A 23 16.94 -2.44 -6.70
CA GLY A 23 17.36 -3.83 -6.87
C GLY A 23 18.62 -4.22 -6.09
N TYR A 24 19.23 -3.32 -5.32
CA TYR A 24 20.45 -3.56 -4.54
C TYR A 24 20.17 -3.54 -3.03
N LEU A 25 20.86 -4.41 -2.29
CA LEU A 25 20.72 -4.53 -0.85
C LEU A 25 21.24 -3.27 -0.15
N MET A 26 20.37 -2.62 0.61
CA MET A 26 20.68 -1.38 1.35
C MET A 26 20.78 -1.60 2.84
N ALA A 27 19.93 -2.45 3.42
CA ALA A 27 19.93 -2.69 4.85
C ALA A 27 19.62 -4.14 5.20
N ILE A 28 20.26 -4.61 6.27
CA ILE A 28 20.03 -5.91 6.90
C ILE A 28 19.74 -5.66 8.37
N LYS A 29 18.58 -6.13 8.84
CA LYS A 29 18.21 -6.13 10.26
C LYS A 29 17.94 -7.55 10.71
N MET A 30 18.75 -8.02 11.65
CA MET A 30 18.67 -9.38 12.15
C MET A 30 18.04 -9.40 13.55
N LEU A 31 17.03 -10.24 13.73
CA LEU A 31 16.51 -10.61 15.05
C LEU A 31 16.81 -12.08 15.34
N PHE A 32 17.64 -12.29 16.36
CA PHE A 32 17.98 -13.60 16.89
C PHE A 32 17.48 -13.70 18.33
N LYS A 33 16.83 -14.83 18.66
CA LYS A 33 16.41 -15.12 20.04
C LYS A 33 17.59 -15.45 20.96
N GLU A 34 18.65 -16.00 20.37
CA GLU A 34 19.86 -16.40 21.06
C GLU A 34 21.08 -15.82 20.34
N ARG A 35 22.16 -15.61 21.08
CA ARG A 35 23.42 -15.13 20.50
C ARG A 35 23.98 -16.18 19.54
N LEU A 36 24.32 -15.76 18.32
CA LEU A 36 25.00 -16.64 17.36
C LEU A 36 26.49 -16.75 17.68
N SER A 37 27.06 -17.93 17.45
CA SER A 37 28.51 -18.07 17.30
C SER A 37 28.98 -17.33 16.05
N GLU A 38 30.25 -16.93 16.03
CA GLU A 38 30.81 -16.14 14.94
C GLU A 38 30.69 -16.84 13.58
N ASP A 39 30.97 -18.15 13.52
CA ASP A 39 30.83 -18.93 12.28
C ASP A 39 29.39 -18.98 11.76
N LYS A 40 28.42 -19.08 12.67
CA LYS A 40 27.00 -19.09 12.30
C LYS A 40 26.54 -17.72 11.83
N TYR A 41 27.07 -16.66 12.44
CA TYR A 41 26.81 -15.29 12.01
C TYR A 41 27.37 -15.02 10.61
N ARG A 42 28.65 -15.36 10.38
CA ARG A 42 29.32 -15.19 9.08
C ARG A 42 28.63 -15.98 7.97
N SER A 43 28.30 -17.25 8.22
CA SER A 43 27.58 -18.07 7.24
C SER A 43 26.17 -17.55 6.97
N THR A 44 25.48 -17.00 7.97
CA THR A 44 24.17 -16.37 7.76
C THR A 44 24.26 -15.12 6.88
N LEU A 45 25.26 -14.27 7.11
CA LEU A 45 25.48 -13.08 6.28
C LEU A 45 25.85 -13.43 4.84
N ALA A 46 26.66 -14.46 4.63
CA ALA A 46 27.08 -14.90 3.30
C ALA A 46 25.93 -15.42 2.43
N LEU A 47 24.80 -15.78 3.03
CA LEU A 47 23.61 -16.25 2.32
C LEU A 47 22.73 -15.10 1.81
N ILE A 48 22.91 -13.87 2.29
CA ILE A 48 22.04 -12.76 1.93
C ILE A 48 22.44 -12.22 0.55
N PRO A 49 21.57 -12.30 -0.47
CA PRO A 49 21.92 -11.86 -1.81
C PRO A 49 22.02 -10.33 -1.87
N TYR A 50 23.05 -9.83 -2.53
CA TYR A 50 23.23 -8.39 -2.76
C TYR A 50 22.26 -7.82 -3.79
N CYS A 51 21.76 -8.65 -4.72
CA CYS A 51 20.78 -8.26 -5.72
C CYS A 51 19.41 -8.88 -5.43
N GLU A 52 18.33 -8.10 -5.56
CA GLU A 52 16.95 -8.54 -5.32
C GLU A 52 16.55 -9.70 -6.25
N THR A 53 17.09 -9.73 -7.46
CA THR A 53 16.85 -10.78 -8.46
C THR A 53 17.33 -12.17 -8.04
N ASP A 54 18.25 -12.25 -7.08
CA ASP A 54 18.83 -13.53 -6.62
C ASP A 54 18.08 -14.12 -5.41
N LEU A 55 17.09 -13.41 -4.85
CA LEU A 55 16.25 -13.92 -3.76
C LEU A 55 15.58 -15.27 -4.07
N PRO A 56 15.04 -15.51 -5.27
CA PRO A 56 14.46 -16.83 -5.60
C PRO A 56 15.48 -17.96 -5.52
N ASN A 57 16.73 -17.69 -5.89
CA ASN A 57 17.82 -18.68 -5.83
C ASN A 57 18.14 -19.05 -4.38
N LEU A 58 18.07 -18.08 -3.45
CA LEU A 58 18.22 -18.35 -2.03
C LEU A 58 17.13 -19.29 -1.51
N ALA A 59 15.86 -19.03 -1.84
CA ALA A 59 14.74 -19.89 -1.43
C ALA A 59 14.90 -21.32 -1.95
N ALA A 60 15.41 -21.49 -3.17
CA ALA A 60 15.65 -22.79 -3.77
C ALA A 60 16.87 -23.53 -3.18
N ALA A 61 17.94 -22.81 -2.84
CA ALA A 61 19.19 -23.39 -2.35
C ALA A 61 19.18 -23.70 -0.84
N SER A 62 18.31 -23.05 -0.07
CA SER A 62 18.30 -23.16 1.39
C SER A 62 17.09 -23.95 1.89
N ASN A 63 17.34 -25.19 2.31
CA ASN A 63 16.35 -26.05 2.94
C ASN A 63 15.82 -25.40 4.24
N GLY A 64 14.66 -24.73 4.15
CA GLY A 64 13.93 -24.20 5.30
C GLY A 64 14.02 -22.69 5.54
N ILE A 65 14.43 -21.90 4.53
CA ILE A 65 14.23 -20.44 4.55
C ILE A 65 12.95 -20.10 3.77
N GLU A 66 12.00 -19.51 4.47
CA GLU A 66 10.81 -18.91 3.87
C GLU A 66 11.07 -17.43 3.62
N ILE A 67 10.80 -16.97 2.39
CA ILE A 67 10.95 -15.58 2.00
C ILE A 67 9.55 -14.98 1.86
N GLU A 68 9.24 -14.01 2.68
CA GLU A 68 8.01 -13.23 2.60
C GLU A 68 8.35 -11.81 2.20
N LYS A 69 7.73 -11.29 1.14
CA LYS A 69 7.75 -9.86 0.86
C LYS A 69 6.99 -9.16 1.99
N GLU A 70 7.64 -8.25 2.70
CA GLU A 70 6.98 -7.46 3.74
C GLU A 70 5.94 -6.58 3.05
N GLN A 71 4.67 -6.94 3.21
CA GLN A 71 3.61 -6.06 2.76
C GLN A 71 3.53 -4.87 3.72
N PRO A 72 3.27 -3.65 3.21
CA PRO A 72 3.01 -2.51 4.07
C PRO A 72 1.94 -2.91 5.09
N ARG A 73 2.16 -2.57 6.35
CA ARG A 73 1.27 -2.97 7.44
C ARG A 73 -0.10 -2.32 7.23
N GLU A 74 -1.05 -3.08 6.67
CA GLU A 74 -2.42 -2.61 6.55
C GLU A 74 -3.13 -2.86 7.88
N ALA A 75 -3.59 -1.78 8.50
CA ALA A 75 -4.34 -1.87 9.74
C ALA A 75 -5.78 -2.32 9.45
N LYS A 76 -6.16 -3.51 9.91
CA LYS A 76 -7.46 -4.13 9.60
C LYS A 76 -8.52 -3.71 10.59
N THR A 77 -8.18 -3.71 11.88
CA THR A 77 -9.12 -3.38 12.95
C THR A 77 -9.09 -1.87 13.27
N THR A 78 -10.20 -1.32 13.75
CA THR A 78 -10.24 0.10 14.18
C THR A 78 -9.16 0.44 15.21
N PRO A 79 -8.88 -0.39 16.25
CA PRO A 79 -7.78 -0.14 17.17
C PRO A 79 -6.41 -0.12 16.49
N GLU A 80 -6.14 -1.05 15.55
CA GLU A 80 -4.89 -1.05 14.78
C GLU A 80 -4.73 0.21 13.94
N LYS A 81 -5.82 0.70 13.34
CA LYS A 81 -5.82 1.92 12.50
C LYS A 81 -5.44 3.14 13.33
N ILE A 82 -6.02 3.26 14.52
CA ILE A 82 -5.71 4.34 15.47
C ILE A 82 -4.26 4.23 15.94
N ALA A 83 -3.82 3.04 16.36
CA ALA A 83 -2.46 2.81 16.82
C ALA A 83 -1.43 3.16 15.73
N LEU A 84 -1.69 2.78 14.49
CA LEU A 84 -0.82 3.08 13.35
C LEU A 84 -0.79 4.59 13.06
N PHE A 85 -1.94 5.28 13.11
CA PHE A 85 -2.00 6.73 13.00
C PHE A 85 -1.17 7.41 14.11
N CYS A 86 -1.33 7.01 15.36
CA CYS A 86 -0.60 7.57 16.51
C CYS A 86 0.92 7.37 16.35
N LEU A 87 1.36 6.22 15.85
CA LEU A 87 2.76 5.94 15.57
C LEU A 87 3.34 6.94 14.57
N PHE A 88 2.66 7.14 13.45
CA PHE A 88 3.10 8.07 12.40
C PHE A 88 3.01 9.53 12.85
N TYR A 89 1.97 9.89 13.59
CA TYR A 89 1.86 11.22 14.17
C TYR A 89 3.06 11.53 15.06
N LYS A 90 3.45 10.61 15.95
CA LYS A 90 4.63 10.77 16.80
C LYS A 90 5.93 10.83 16.00
N LYS A 91 6.07 9.99 14.96
CA LYS A 91 7.23 9.99 14.05
C LYS A 91 7.44 11.36 13.39
N HIS A 92 6.37 12.00 12.90
CA HIS A 92 6.47 13.23 12.12
C HIS A 92 6.37 14.52 12.93
N THR A 93 5.67 14.50 14.07
CA THR A 93 5.45 15.70 14.89
C THR A 93 6.24 15.70 16.19
N THR A 94 6.85 14.57 16.57
CA THR A 94 7.49 14.32 17.88
C THR A 94 6.55 14.38 19.09
N VAL A 95 5.25 14.61 18.88
CA VAL A 95 4.22 14.72 19.92
C VAL A 95 3.36 13.45 19.95
N ASN A 96 2.85 13.06 21.12
CA ASN A 96 1.92 11.95 21.23
C ASN A 96 0.51 12.39 20.80
N TYR A 97 -0.11 11.67 19.87
CA TYR A 97 -1.51 11.89 19.49
C TYR A 97 -2.45 11.33 20.56
N VAL A 98 -3.50 12.06 20.90
CA VAL A 98 -4.56 11.60 21.79
C VAL A 98 -5.85 11.48 20.98
N ALA A 99 -6.27 10.23 20.73
CA ALA A 99 -7.48 9.98 19.99
C ALA A 99 -8.73 10.37 20.79
N THR A 100 -9.71 10.97 20.11
CA THR A 100 -10.99 11.35 20.73
C THR A 100 -12.01 10.21 20.61
N GLN A 101 -13.06 10.23 21.44
CA GLN A 101 -14.08 9.16 21.45
C GLN A 101 -14.85 9.02 20.13
N ALA A 102 -14.91 10.07 19.30
CA ALA A 102 -15.65 10.05 18.02
C ALA A 102 -14.84 9.43 16.87
N GLU A 103 -13.52 9.45 16.94
CA GLU A 103 -12.61 9.02 15.86
C GLU A 103 -12.68 7.54 15.48
N PRO A 104 -12.89 6.58 16.43
CA PRO A 104 -13.12 5.18 16.09
C PRO A 104 -14.27 4.98 15.09
N GLY A 105 -15.34 5.77 15.18
CA GLY A 105 -16.47 5.71 14.25
C GLY A 105 -16.11 6.22 12.86
N MET A 106 -15.28 7.26 12.78
CA MET A 106 -14.88 7.89 11.51
C MET A 106 -13.90 7.03 10.72
N ILE A 107 -12.91 6.45 11.40
CA ILE A 107 -11.81 5.72 10.75
C ILE A 107 -12.20 4.28 10.35
N ARG A 108 -13.31 3.75 10.88
CA ARG A 108 -13.76 2.37 10.68
C ARG A 108 -13.78 1.95 9.20
N ASN A 109 -14.34 2.81 8.34
CA ASN A 109 -14.57 2.51 6.91
C ASN A 109 -13.45 3.03 5.99
N VAL A 110 -12.37 3.55 6.56
CA VAL A 110 -11.25 4.11 5.79
C VAL A 110 -10.06 3.18 5.88
N THR A 111 -9.36 2.98 4.76
CA THR A 111 -8.11 2.21 4.75
C THR A 111 -6.99 3.04 5.37
N ILE A 112 -6.21 2.44 6.25
CA ILE A 112 -5.01 3.03 6.82
C ILE A 112 -3.88 2.04 6.57
N ASP A 113 -2.90 2.50 5.82
CA ASP A 113 -1.64 1.80 5.60
C ASP A 113 -0.49 2.81 5.74
N GLU A 114 0.72 2.31 5.89
CA GLU A 114 1.91 3.13 6.09
C GLU A 114 2.14 4.13 4.96
N LYS A 115 1.85 3.74 3.72
CA LYS A 115 2.06 4.57 2.53
C LYS A 115 1.09 5.75 2.47
N LEU A 116 -0.17 5.55 2.84
CA LEU A 116 -1.17 6.60 2.97
C LEU A 116 -0.81 7.58 4.09
N LEU A 117 -0.34 7.07 5.23
CA LEU A 117 0.05 7.93 6.34
C LEU A 117 1.30 8.74 6.01
N ASP A 118 2.35 8.14 5.42
CA ASP A 118 3.52 8.88 4.97
C ASP A 118 3.11 10.00 3.98
N ALA A 119 2.23 9.72 3.01
CA ALA A 119 1.74 10.75 2.10
C ALA A 119 0.94 11.86 2.81
N TYR A 120 0.13 11.51 3.81
CA TYR A 120 -0.64 12.47 4.60
C TYR A 120 0.25 13.38 5.45
N PHE A 121 1.29 12.85 6.08
CA PHE A 121 2.17 13.62 6.96
C PHE A 121 3.27 14.39 6.22
N THR A 122 3.52 14.08 4.94
CA THR A 122 4.56 14.75 4.14
C THR A 122 4.01 15.66 3.04
N THR A 123 2.70 15.65 2.79
CA THR A 123 2.10 16.52 1.77
C THR A 123 2.20 18.00 2.15
N ASP A 124 2.55 18.83 1.17
CA ASP A 124 2.55 20.29 1.31
C ASP A 124 1.17 20.93 1.06
N HIS A 125 0.13 20.13 0.84
CA HIS A 125 -1.21 20.65 0.56
C HIS A 125 -1.77 21.43 1.76
N PHE A 126 -2.18 22.68 1.54
CA PHE A 126 -2.56 23.62 2.60
C PHE A 126 -3.73 23.17 3.50
N TYR A 127 -4.70 22.38 2.99
CA TYR A 127 -5.76 21.78 3.82
C TYR A 127 -5.27 20.74 4.85
N ILE A 128 -4.11 20.13 4.62
CA ILE A 128 -3.58 19.01 5.41
C ILE A 128 -2.38 19.45 6.25
N LYS A 129 -1.45 20.19 5.62
CA LYS A 129 -0.20 20.62 6.24
C LYS A 129 -0.43 21.28 7.60
N ASN A 130 0.27 20.79 8.62
CA ASN A 130 0.21 21.25 10.01
C ASN A 130 -1.16 21.13 10.70
N ASN A 131 -2.14 20.44 10.11
CA ASN A 131 -3.46 20.20 10.69
C ASN A 131 -3.77 18.71 10.81
N TYR A 132 -2.81 17.96 11.35
CA TYR A 132 -2.87 16.51 11.40
C TYR A 132 -3.84 16.01 12.48
N SER A 133 -4.93 15.40 12.05
CA SER A 133 -5.84 14.64 12.92
C SER A 133 -6.46 13.48 12.15
N ILE A 134 -7.03 12.49 12.86
CA ILE A 134 -7.79 11.41 12.21
C ILE A 134 -8.99 12.01 11.47
N THR A 135 -9.65 13.01 12.06
CA THR A 135 -10.79 13.69 11.43
C THR A 135 -10.39 14.38 10.11
N ASN A 136 -9.26 15.10 10.09
CA ASN A 136 -8.74 15.74 8.88
C ASN A 136 -8.32 14.69 7.83
N TYR A 137 -7.64 13.62 8.25
CA TYR A 137 -7.27 12.50 7.38
C TYR A 137 -8.49 11.88 6.69
N VAL A 138 -9.54 11.56 7.44
CA VAL A 138 -10.78 10.97 6.90
C VAL A 138 -11.46 11.95 5.94
N ARG A 139 -11.53 13.23 6.29
CA ARG A 139 -12.12 14.28 5.44
C ARG A 139 -11.41 14.42 4.09
N HIS A 140 -10.08 14.32 4.09
CA HIS A 140 -9.24 14.50 2.90
C HIS A 140 -8.68 13.19 2.36
N PHE A 141 -9.31 12.05 2.69
CA PHE A 141 -8.78 10.73 2.36
C PHE A 141 -8.50 10.54 0.86
N ASN A 142 -9.41 10.97 -0.03
CA ASN A 142 -9.21 10.84 -1.47
C ASN A 142 -7.99 11.65 -1.96
N LEU A 143 -7.75 12.82 -1.36
CA LEU A 143 -6.59 13.65 -1.69
C LEU A 143 -5.30 12.94 -1.25
N VAL A 144 -5.29 12.36 -0.05
CA VAL A 144 -4.18 11.53 0.45
C VAL A 144 -3.93 10.32 -0.45
N GLN A 145 -4.98 9.63 -0.90
CA GLN A 145 -4.86 8.52 -1.84
C GLN A 145 -4.20 8.95 -3.15
N ASN A 146 -4.56 10.12 -3.67
CA ASN A 146 -3.95 10.67 -4.90
C ASN A 146 -2.46 10.95 -4.70
N TYR A 147 -2.06 11.51 -3.55
CA TYR A 147 -0.65 11.72 -3.24
C TYR A 147 0.13 10.41 -3.03
N ALA A 148 -0.48 9.43 -2.37
CA ALA A 148 0.17 8.16 -2.06
C ALA A 148 0.37 7.27 -3.30
N TYR A 149 -0.66 7.16 -4.14
CA TYR A 149 -0.72 6.17 -5.21
C TYR A 149 -0.68 6.76 -6.62
N GLY A 150 -0.63 8.09 -6.75
CA GLY A 150 -1.03 8.75 -7.98
C GLY A 150 -2.51 8.51 -8.28
N ASN A 151 -2.98 8.92 -9.46
CA ASN A 151 -4.37 8.71 -9.88
C ASN A 151 -4.80 7.21 -10.02
N ALA A 152 -3.95 6.25 -9.64
CA ALA A 152 -4.16 4.82 -9.82
C ALA A 152 -5.20 4.19 -8.87
N LYS A 153 -5.58 4.88 -7.77
CA LYS A 153 -6.59 4.40 -6.80
C LYS A 153 -7.75 5.39 -6.61
N GLN A 154 -8.14 6.14 -7.63
CA GLN A 154 -9.47 6.76 -7.59
C GLN A 154 -10.50 5.64 -7.46
N ARG A 155 -11.25 5.61 -6.35
CA ARG A 155 -12.53 4.87 -6.25
C ARG A 155 -13.21 5.00 -7.61
N ASN A 156 -13.44 3.88 -8.30
CA ASN A 156 -13.92 3.85 -9.69
C ASN A 156 -14.86 5.01 -9.94
N LYS A 157 -14.35 6.04 -10.65
CA LYS A 157 -15.08 7.28 -10.95
C LYS A 157 -16.38 6.98 -11.70
N TYR A 158 -16.44 5.78 -12.28
CA TYR A 158 -17.49 5.29 -13.11
C TYR A 158 -18.10 4.01 -12.53
N PRO A 159 -19.43 3.81 -12.66
CA PRO A 159 -20.08 2.55 -12.34
C PRO A 159 -19.42 1.36 -13.05
N ASN A 160 -19.47 0.17 -12.46
CA ASN A 160 -18.92 -1.05 -13.07
C ASN A 160 -19.83 -1.70 -14.12
N THR A 161 -21.04 -1.17 -14.31
CA THR A 161 -22.00 -1.60 -15.34
C THR A 161 -22.42 -0.40 -16.16
N TYR A 162 -22.82 -0.62 -17.41
CA TYR A 162 -23.35 0.45 -18.25
C TYR A 162 -24.68 0.96 -17.67
N LYS A 163 -24.77 2.28 -17.45
CA LYS A 163 -25.96 2.96 -16.95
C LYS A 163 -26.33 4.09 -17.90
N PRO A 164 -27.39 3.94 -18.72
CA PRO A 164 -27.81 4.98 -19.67
C PRO A 164 -28.03 6.35 -19.02
N GLU A 165 -28.66 6.38 -17.84
CA GLU A 165 -28.90 7.64 -17.12
C GLU A 165 -27.62 8.30 -16.62
N PHE A 166 -26.57 7.53 -16.34
CA PHE A 166 -25.27 8.07 -15.97
C PHE A 166 -24.53 8.63 -17.19
N THR A 167 -24.66 8.02 -18.37
CA THR A 167 -24.00 8.54 -19.58
C THR A 167 -24.49 9.93 -19.99
N LYS A 168 -25.77 10.24 -19.74
CA LYS A 168 -26.38 11.55 -20.04
C LYS A 168 -25.78 12.70 -19.22
N THR A 169 -25.16 12.39 -18.07
CA THR A 169 -24.55 13.40 -17.20
C THR A 169 -23.06 13.62 -17.49
N LEU A 170 -22.46 12.82 -18.37
CA LEU A 170 -21.04 12.88 -18.71
C LEU A 170 -20.78 13.86 -19.85
N SER A 171 -19.68 14.59 -19.76
CA SER A 171 -19.14 15.30 -20.93
C SER A 171 -18.55 14.30 -21.95
N PRO A 172 -18.37 14.67 -23.23
CA PRO A 172 -17.83 13.75 -24.24
C PRO A 172 -16.50 13.09 -23.85
N ASN A 173 -15.60 13.85 -23.20
CA ASN A 173 -14.32 13.33 -22.71
C ASN A 173 -14.50 12.32 -21.56
N GLN A 174 -15.47 12.55 -20.68
CA GLN A 174 -15.78 11.64 -19.57
C GLN A 174 -16.52 10.39 -20.04
N PHE A 175 -17.36 10.51 -21.07
CA PHE A 175 -18.03 9.37 -21.71
C PHE A 175 -17.02 8.39 -22.32
N ASN A 176 -16.02 8.89 -23.05
CA ASN A 176 -14.95 8.06 -23.59
C ASN A 176 -14.15 7.35 -22.48
N ALA A 177 -13.85 8.07 -21.39
CA ALA A 177 -13.17 7.47 -20.24
C ALA A 177 -14.03 6.42 -19.52
N TYR A 178 -15.35 6.61 -19.45
CA TYR A 178 -16.29 5.61 -18.91
C TYR A 178 -16.37 4.36 -19.80
N CYS A 179 -16.42 4.53 -21.12
CA CYS A 179 -16.39 3.39 -22.06
C CYS A 179 -15.11 2.57 -21.90
N GLN A 180 -13.95 3.22 -21.83
CA GLN A 180 -12.66 2.56 -21.58
C GLN A 180 -12.64 1.83 -20.24
N HIS A 181 -13.24 2.41 -19.20
CA HIS A 181 -13.40 1.75 -17.90
C HIS A 181 -14.20 0.44 -18.01
N LEU A 182 -15.33 0.42 -18.71
CA LEU A 182 -16.14 -0.78 -18.90
C LEU A 182 -15.40 -1.85 -19.73
N ILE A 183 -14.64 -1.45 -20.75
CA ILE A 183 -13.79 -2.37 -21.54
C ILE A 183 -12.72 -3.01 -20.66
N ASN A 184 -12.07 -2.23 -19.78
CA ASN A 184 -11.06 -2.74 -18.86
C ASN A 184 -11.63 -3.71 -17.81
N LEU A 185 -12.94 -3.65 -17.56
CA LEU A 185 -13.66 -4.64 -16.75
C LEU A 185 -14.05 -5.91 -17.54
N GLY A 186 -13.77 -5.95 -18.84
CA GLY A 186 -14.04 -7.08 -19.73
C GLY A 186 -15.38 -7.01 -20.46
N LEU A 187 -16.14 -5.92 -20.32
CA LEU A 187 -17.42 -5.74 -21.00
C LEU A 187 -17.21 -5.33 -22.47
N LYS A 188 -18.07 -5.82 -23.36
CA LYS A 188 -17.96 -5.57 -24.81
C LYS A 188 -18.97 -4.50 -25.24
N PRO A 189 -18.53 -3.44 -25.94
CA PRO A 189 -19.44 -2.40 -26.41
C PRO A 189 -20.34 -2.94 -27.51
N ARG A 190 -21.65 -2.80 -27.33
CA ARG A 190 -22.66 -3.05 -28.35
C ARG A 190 -22.89 -1.76 -29.12
N LYS A 191 -22.69 -1.82 -30.43
CA LYS A 191 -22.81 -0.66 -31.32
C LYS A 191 -24.07 -0.74 -32.18
N ASN A 192 -24.65 0.43 -32.49
CA ASN A 192 -25.70 0.53 -33.49
C ASN A 192 -25.12 0.41 -34.93
N ARG A 193 -25.99 0.45 -35.95
CA ARG A 193 -25.57 0.41 -37.37
C ARG A 193 -24.69 1.59 -37.80
N LEU A 194 -24.70 2.69 -37.05
CA LEU A 194 -23.91 3.89 -37.31
C LEU A 194 -22.54 3.86 -36.60
N GLY A 195 -22.31 2.86 -35.74
CA GLY A 195 -21.06 2.69 -34.98
C GLY A 195 -21.07 3.30 -33.57
N ASP A 196 -22.19 3.91 -33.15
CA ASP A 196 -22.32 4.48 -31.80
C ASP A 196 -22.55 3.39 -30.76
N ILE A 197 -21.94 3.55 -29.59
CA ILE A 197 -22.11 2.64 -28.46
C ILE A 197 -23.49 2.88 -27.84
N ILE A 198 -24.33 1.84 -27.84
CA ILE A 198 -25.68 1.87 -27.28
C ILE A 198 -25.80 1.09 -25.97
N ASP A 199 -24.92 0.09 -25.76
CA ASP A 199 -24.91 -0.75 -24.55
C ASP A 199 -23.56 -1.45 -24.36
N PHE A 200 -23.40 -2.20 -23.26
CA PHE A 200 -22.27 -3.09 -23.00
C PHE A 200 -22.75 -4.47 -22.48
N ASP A 201 -22.19 -5.55 -23.04
CA ASP A 201 -22.42 -6.95 -22.63
C ASP A 201 -21.28 -7.52 -21.77
#